data_AF-A0A7V2NC84-F1
#
_entry.id   AF-A0A7V2NC84-F1
#
_cell.length_a   1.000
_cell.length_b   1.000
_cell.length_c   1.000
_cell.angle_alpha   90.00
_cell.angle_beta   90.00
_cell.angle_gamma   90.00
#
_symmetry.space_group_name_H-M   'P 1'
#
loop_
_entity.id
_entity.type
_entity.pdbx_description
1 polymer ?
#
loop_
_entity_poly.entity_id
_entity_poly.type
_entity_poly.pdbx_seq_one_letter_code
_entity_poly.pdbx_strand_id
1 'polypeptide(L)' 'MMLGQHGEELAVKFLREKGYKIKIRNYKTRIGEIDIIAG' A
#
# COMPACT_ATOMS: atom_id res chain seq x y z
N MET A 1 -2.65 -15.52 -3.33
CA MET A 1 -2.51 -15.86 -1.90
C MET A 1 -3.32 -14.86 -1.08
N MET A 2 -4.29 -15.33 -0.30
CA MET A 2 -5.27 -14.48 0.40
C MET A 2 -4.64 -13.56 1.47
N LEU A 3 -3.50 -13.95 2.04
CA LEU A 3 -2.86 -13.21 3.13
C LEU A 3 -2.24 -11.86 2.69
N GLY A 4 -1.63 -11.80 1.50
CA GLY A 4 -0.97 -10.59 1.01
C GLY A 4 -1.94 -9.44 0.79
N GLN A 5 -3.09 -9.73 0.17
CA GLN A 5 -4.13 -8.73 -0.08
C GLN A 5 -4.75 -8.20 1.21
N HIS A 6 -5.00 -9.07 2.19
CA HIS A 6 -5.56 -8.65 3.47
C HIS A 6 -4.59 -7.76 4.26
N GLY A 7 -3.29 -8.08 4.25
CA GLY A 7 -2.26 -7.23 4.87
C GLY A 7 -2.16 -5.85 4.21
N GLU A 8 -2.22 -5.80 2.87
CA GLU A 8 -2.20 -4.55 2.11
C GLU A 8 -3.43 -3.68 2.43
N GLU A 9 -4.63 -4.28 2.54
CA GLU A 9 -5.84 -3.57 2.93
C GLU A 9 -5.76 -2.99 4.35
N LEU A 10 -5.22 -3.74 5.31
CA LEU A 10 -5.00 -3.24 6.66
C LEU A 10 -4.00 -2.07 6.69
N ALA A 11 -2.92 -2.15 5.91
CA ALA A 11 -1.94 -1.08 5.79
C ALA A 11 -2.56 0.19 5.18
N VAL A 12 -3.36 0.06 4.12
CA VAL A 12 -4.10 1.18 3.52
C VAL A 12 -5.06 1.81 4.53
N LYS A 13 -5.80 1.00 5.27
CA LYS A 13 -6.75 1.48 6.29
C LYS A 13 -6.02 2.27 7.38
N PHE A 14 -4.94 1.70 7.93
CA PHE A 14 -4.13 2.35 8.95
C PHE A 14 -3.57 3.70 8.48
N LEU A 15 -3.04 3.77 7.25
CA LEU A 15 -2.50 5.01 6.68
C LEU A 15 -3.59 6.08 6.52
N ARG A 16 -4.77 5.70 6.05
CA ARG A 16 -5.92 6.61 5.93
C ARG A 16 -6.38 7.13 7.30
N GLU A 17 -6.47 6.26 8.31
CA GLU A 17 -6.82 6.64 9.68
C GLU A 17 -5.80 7.61 10.29
N LYS A 18 -4.53 7.51 9.89
CA LYS A 18 -3.46 8.45 10.26
C LYS A 18 -3.50 9.77 9.47
N GLY A 19 -4.46 9.94 8.55
CA GLY A 19 -4.65 11.15 7.75
C GLY A 19 -3.85 11.18 6.45
N TYR A 20 -3.15 10.10 6.10
CA TYR A 20 -2.41 10.03 4.85
C TYR A 20 -3.32 9.74 3.66
N LYS A 21 -3.01 10.36 2.52
CA LYS A 21 -3.62 10.03 1.24
C LYS A 21 -2.80 8.95 0.57
N ILE A 22 -3.45 7.87 0.15
CA ILE A 22 -2.80 6.85 -0.67
C ILE A 22 -2.59 7.45 -2.07
N LYS A 23 -1.33 7.61 -2.46
CA LYS A 23 -0.93 8.21 -3.74
C LYS A 23 -0.85 7.15 -4.84
N ILE A 24 -0.21 6.01 -4.53
CA ILE A 24 -0.01 4.91 -5.48
C ILE A 24 -0.09 3.58 -4.72
N ARG A 25 -0.63 2.55 -5.37
CA ARG A 25 -0.56 1.15 -4.94
C ARG A 25 0.11 0.33 -6.03
N ASN A 26 0.79 -0.75 -5.64
CA ASN A 26 1.43 -1.70 -6.55
C ASN A 26 2.39 -1.02 -7.55
N TYR A 27 3.26 -0.13 -7.07
CA TYR A 27 4.22 0.58 -7.89
C TYR A 27 5.36 -0.35 -8.28
N LYS A 28 5.58 -0.55 -9.58
CA LYS A 28 6.61 -1.46 -10.10
C LYS A 28 7.63 -0.70 -10.92
N THR A 29 8.89 -1.05 -10.72
CA THR A 29 10.04 -0.53 -11.46
C THR A 29 10.88 -1.68 -12.01
N ARG A 30 11.87 -1.37 -12.84
CA ARG A 30 12.80 -2.38 -13.38
C ARG A 30 13.64 -3.08 -12.29
N ILE A 31 13.77 -2.47 -11.11
CA ILE A 31 14.64 -2.96 -10.03
C ILE A 31 13.88 -3.42 -8.78
N GLY A 32 12.56 -3.34 -8.76
CA GLY A 32 11.77 -3.73 -7.60
C GLY A 32 10.36 -3.15 -7.59
N GLU A 33 9.65 -3.41 -6.50
CA GLU A 33 8.26 -3.00 -6.29
C GLU A 33 8.04 -2.35 -4.92
N ILE A 34 7.03 -1.49 -4.85
CA ILE A 34 6.55 -0.84 -3.64
C ILE A 34 5.03 -1.05 -3.58
N ASP A 35 4.55 -1.68 -2.52
CA ASP A 35 3.13 -2.01 -2.39
C ASP A 35 2.25 -0.76 -2.22
N ILE A 36 2.67 0.21 -1.39
CA ILE A 36 1.88 1.41 -1.07
C ILE A 36 2.80 2.64 -0.94
N ILE A 37 2.40 3.74 -1.59
CA ILE A 37 3.00 5.07 -1.41
C ILE A 37 1.92 6.00 -0.85
N ALA A 38 2.17 6.62 0.30
CA ALA A 38 1.23 7.50 0.99
C ALA A 38 1.91 8.78 1.50
N GLY A 39 1.14 9.84 1.68
CA GLY A 39 1.65 11.15 2.09
C GLY A 39 0.59 12.24 2.02
#